data_AF-A0A9D6D8H1-F1
#
_entry.id   AF-A0A9D6D8H1-F1
#
_cell.length_a   1.000
_cell.length_b   1.000
_cell.length_c   1.000
_cell.angle_alpha   90.00
_cell.angle_beta   90.00
_cell.angle_gamma   90.00
#
_symmetry.space_group_name_H-M   'P 1'
#
loop_
_entity.id
_entity.type
_entity.pdbx_description
1 polymer ?
#
loop_
_entity_poly.entity_id
_entity_poly.type
_entity_poly.pdbx_seq_one_letter_code
_entity_poly.pdbx_strand_id
1 'polypeptide(L)'
;MSTQHGIRFHRERHAFAQRRYLELVFEECPVAVNIGHGQAHLTWLAQELRIDIDEAKQRDASARGRIAQELGHSRIEVTNAYLG
;
A
#
# COMPACT_ATOMS: atom_id res chain seq x y z
N MET A 1 -13.82 -27.16 -5.26
CA MET A 1 -12.80 -26.90 -4.23
C MET A 1 -12.53 -25.40 -4.23
N SER A 2 -13.04 -24.66 -3.25
CA SER A 2 -12.85 -23.21 -3.17
C SER A 2 -12.53 -22.82 -1.73
N THR A 3 -11.32 -23.14 -1.28
CA THR A 3 -10.79 -22.63 0.00
C THR A 3 -10.36 -21.18 -0.22
N GLN A 4 -11.33 -20.27 -0.08
CA GLN A 4 -11.08 -18.87 0.17
C GLN A 4 -10.38 -18.79 1.53
N HIS A 5 -9.05 -18.81 1.53
CA HIS A 5 -8.23 -18.59 2.71
C HIS A 5 -8.33 -17.11 3.07
N GLY A 6 -9.48 -16.73 3.63
CA GLY A 6 -9.68 -15.41 4.21
C GLY A 6 -8.64 -15.21 5.29
N ILE A 7 -7.72 -14.26 5.07
CA ILE A 7 -6.72 -13.81 6.02
C ILE A 7 -7.41 -13.63 7.38
N ARG A 8 -7.14 -14.54 8.32
CA ARG A 8 -8.06 -14.85 9.43
C ARG A 8 -7.84 -13.92 10.61
N PHE A 9 -6.79 -13.10 10.59
CA PHE A 9 -6.52 -12.11 11.62
C PHE A 9 -6.26 -10.72 11.03
N HIS A 10 -6.80 -9.67 11.67
CA HIS A 10 -6.55 -8.28 11.25
C HIS A 10 -5.06 -8.01 11.05
N ARG A 11 -4.20 -8.45 11.98
CA ARG A 11 -2.74 -8.27 11.89
C ARG A 11 -2.12 -8.89 10.63
N GLU A 12 -2.63 -10.03 10.17
CA GLU A 12 -2.15 -10.67 8.94
C GLU A 12 -2.52 -9.85 7.71
N ARG A 13 -3.66 -9.15 7.71
CA ARG A 13 -4.04 -8.23 6.62
C ARG A 13 -3.13 -7.00 6.57
N HIS A 14 -2.73 -6.46 7.73
CA HIS A 14 -1.74 -5.39 7.79
C HIS A 14 -0.39 -5.85 7.23
N ALA A 15 0.14 -6.96 7.75
CA ALA A 15 1.43 -7.50 7.28
C ALA A 15 1.40 -7.85 5.78
N PHE A 16 0.30 -8.42 5.29
CA PHE A 16 0.09 -8.68 3.87
C PHE A 16 0.11 -7.39 3.05
N ALA A 17 -0.69 -6.39 3.43
CA ALA A 17 -0.78 -5.14 2.71
C ALA A 17 0.57 -4.41 2.62
N GLN A 18 1.29 -4.32 3.74
CA GLN A 18 2.61 -3.69 3.80
C GLN A 18 3.63 -4.42 2.92
N ARG A 19 3.69 -5.76 3.01
CA ARG A 19 4.58 -6.56 2.18
C ARG A 19 4.24 -6.43 0.69
N ARG A 20 2.95 -6.49 0.33
CA ARG A 20 2.51 -6.32 -1.07
C ARG A 20 2.78 -4.92 -1.59
N TYR A 21 2.68 -3.89 -0.75
CA TYR A 21 3.04 -2.53 -1.13
C TYR A 21 4.53 -2.45 -1.50
N LEU A 22 5.40 -2.99 -0.66
CA LEU A 22 6.83 -3.05 -0.94
C LEU A 22 7.14 -3.81 -2.24
N GLU A 23 6.45 -4.93 -2.48
CA GLU A 23 6.62 -5.70 -3.73
C GLU A 23 6.15 -4.95 -5.00
N LEU A 24 5.16 -4.07 -4.88
CA LEU A 24 4.58 -3.33 -6.02
C LEU A 24 5.28 -1.98 -6.27
N VAL A 25 5.67 -1.30 -5.21
CA VAL A 25 6.22 0.07 -5.23
C VAL A 25 7.75 0.07 -5.16
N PHE A 26 8.34 -1.04 -4.73
CA PHE A 26 9.78 -1.21 -4.43
C PHE A 26 10.28 -0.38 -3.24
N GLU A 27 9.37 0.30 -2.54
CA GLU A 27 9.66 1.11 -1.36
C GLU A 27 8.65 0.86 -0.26
N GLU A 28 9.04 1.24 0.96
CA GLU A 28 8.26 1.03 2.18
C GLU A 28 7.01 1.96 2.26
N CYS A 29 5.96 1.44 2.86
CA CYS A 29 4.69 2.16 3.06
C CYS A 29 4.80 3.21 4.19
N PRO A 30 3.91 4.24 4.24
CA PRO A 30 4.02 5.34 5.21
C PRO A 30 4.18 4.90 6.67
N VAL A 31 3.43 3.89 7.10
CA VAL A 31 3.52 3.35 8.47
C VAL A 31 4.86 2.66 8.76
N ALA A 32 5.48 2.03 7.77
CA ALA A 32 6.77 1.35 7.92
C ALA A 32 7.93 2.36 8.03
N VAL A 33 7.86 3.47 7.29
CA VAL A 33 8.86 4.56 7.35
C VAL A 33 8.54 5.62 8.40
N ASN A 34 7.43 5.47 9.13
CA ASN A 34 6.94 6.44 10.12
C ASN A 34 6.75 7.87 9.54
N ILE A 35 6.27 7.96 8.30
CA ILE A 35 5.96 9.21 7.60
C ILE A 35 4.44 9.34 7.48
N GLY A 36 3.94 10.58 7.55
CA GLY A 36 2.54 10.87 7.30
C GLY A 36 2.08 10.42 5.90
N HIS A 37 0.85 9.91 5.81
CA HIS A 37 0.23 9.54 4.54
C HIS A 37 -0.03 10.75 3.64
N GLY A 38 -0.35 10.50 2.36
CA GLY A 38 -0.59 11.55 1.38
C GLY A 38 0.70 12.28 0.99
N GLN A 39 0.69 13.61 1.00
CA GLN A 39 1.75 14.41 0.37
C GLN A 39 3.15 14.16 0.96
N ALA A 40 3.26 13.87 2.27
CA ALA A 40 4.54 13.61 2.91
C ALA A 40 5.17 12.31 2.40
N HIS A 41 4.41 11.21 2.40
CA HIS A 41 4.89 9.94 1.82
C HIS A 41 5.12 10.02 0.31
N LEU A 42 4.27 10.72 -0.45
CA LEU A 42 4.49 10.92 -1.89
C LEU A 42 5.80 11.68 -2.19
N THR A 43 6.13 12.67 -1.38
CA THR A 43 7.38 13.43 -1.52
C THR A 43 8.59 12.56 -1.20
N TRP A 44 8.50 11.76 -0.13
CA TRP A 44 9.53 10.79 0.22
C TRP A 44 9.72 9.74 -0.90
N LEU A 45 8.62 9.19 -1.41
CA LEU A 45 8.63 8.19 -2.47
C LEU A 45 9.26 8.72 -3.77
N ALA A 46 8.94 9.97 -4.14
CA ALA A 46 9.55 10.65 -5.27
C ALA A 46 11.08 10.79 -5.11
N GLN A 47 11.55 11.07 -3.90
CA GLN A 47 12.98 11.19 -3.60
C GLN A 47 13.71 9.85 -3.67
N GLU A 48 13.19 8.80 -3.02
CA GLU A 48 13.82 7.48 -3.00
C GLU A 48 13.86 6.85 -4.39
N LEU A 49 12.74 6.89 -5.11
CA LEU A 49 12.66 6.34 -6.47
C LEU A 49 13.26 7.24 -7.53
N ARG A 50 13.63 8.49 -7.19
CA ARG A 50 14.11 9.52 -8.13
C ARG A 50 13.16 9.74 -9.31
N ILE A 51 11.88 9.86 -9.00
CA ILE A 51 10.78 10.10 -9.95
C ILE A 51 10.05 11.39 -9.60
N ASP A 52 9.23 11.89 -10.52
CA ASP A 52 8.37 13.03 -10.25
C ASP A 52 7.24 12.69 -9.26
N ILE A 53 6.77 13.70 -8.54
CA ILE A 53 5.68 13.55 -7.56
C ILE A 53 4.39 12.99 -8.18
N ASP A 54 4.11 13.33 -9.44
CA ASP A 54 2.94 12.82 -10.16
C ASP A 54 3.09 11.32 -10.49
N GLU A 55 4.31 10.86 -10.83
CA GLU A 55 4.58 9.44 -11.02
C GLU A 55 4.51 8.68 -9.69
N ALA A 56 5.08 9.24 -8.62
CA ALA A 56 4.97 8.69 -7.27
C ALA A 56 3.50 8.52 -6.85
N LYS A 57 2.66 9.52 -7.13
CA LYS A 57 1.22 9.49 -6.88
C LYS A 57 0.50 8.40 -7.67
N GLN A 58 0.83 8.25 -8.96
CA GLN A 58 0.24 7.19 -9.78
C GLN A 58 0.66 5.79 -9.31
N ARG A 59 1.93 5.61 -8.94
CA ARG A 59 2.44 4.34 -8.39
C ARG A 59 1.78 3.99 -7.07
N ASP A 60 1.74 4.92 -6.12
CA ASP A 60 1.07 4.72 -4.82
C ASP A 60 -0.41 4.35 -5.01
N ALA A 61 -1.15 5.13 -5.83
CA ALA A 61 -2.56 4.86 -6.08
C ALA A 61 -2.81 3.50 -6.75
N SER A 62 -1.97 3.13 -7.73
CA SER A 62 -2.05 1.83 -8.41
C SER A 62 -1.77 0.68 -7.46
N ALA A 63 -0.75 0.80 -6.60
CA ALA A 63 -0.42 -0.21 -5.61
C ALA A 63 -1.55 -0.40 -4.59
N ARG A 64 -2.08 0.70 -4.04
CA ARG A 64 -3.23 0.66 -3.12
C ARG A 64 -4.47 0.05 -3.77
N GLY A 65 -4.72 0.33 -5.05
CA GLY A 65 -5.81 -0.28 -5.83
C GLY A 65 -5.68 -1.80 -5.95
N ARG A 66 -4.50 -2.29 -6.31
CA ARG A 66 -4.21 -3.73 -6.42
C ARG A 66 -4.35 -4.43 -5.07
N ILE A 67 -3.78 -3.86 -4.01
CA ILE A 67 -3.85 -4.43 -2.66
C ILE A 67 -5.31 -4.49 -2.17
N ALA A 68 -6.10 -3.43 -2.41
CA ALA A 68 -7.53 -3.44 -2.09
C ALA A 68 -8.25 -4.60 -2.80
N GLN A 69 -8.02 -4.77 -4.10
CA GLN A 69 -8.62 -5.84 -4.89
C GLN A 69 -8.19 -7.24 -4.39
N GLU A 70 -6.91 -7.44 -4.09
CA GLU A 70 -6.36 -8.71 -3.56
C GLU A 70 -6.94 -9.07 -2.18
N LEU A 71 -7.20 -8.06 -1.35
CA LEU A 71 -7.86 -8.22 -0.06
C LEU A 71 -9.38 -8.42 -0.18
N GLY A 72 -9.95 -8.34 -1.39
CA GLY A 72 -11.39 -8.45 -1.63
C GLY A 72 -12.17 -7.19 -1.26
N HIS A 73 -11.50 -6.05 -1.16
CA HIS A 73 -12.12 -4.75 -0.90
C HIS A 73 -12.32 -3.98 -2.22
N SER A 74 -13.48 -3.36 -2.37
CA SER A 74 -13.82 -2.51 -3.53
C SER A 74 -13.31 -1.07 -3.40
N ARG A 75 -12.68 -0.71 -2.27
CA ARG A 75 -12.25 0.67 -1.96
C ARG A 75 -10.78 0.72 -1.56
N ILE A 76 -10.05 1.61 -2.23
CA ILE A 76 -8.66 1.97 -1.91
C ILE A 76 -8.53 2.50 -0.47
N GLU A 77 -9.55 3.22 0.03
CA GLU A 77 -9.55 3.81 1.38
C GLU A 77 -9.31 2.78 2.49
N VAL A 78 -9.68 1.51 2.27
CA VAL A 78 -9.45 0.44 3.25
C VAL A 78 -7.95 0.17 3.42
N THR A 79 -7.13 0.44 2.40
CA THR A 79 -5.68 0.30 2.48
C THR A 79 -5.01 1.39 3.31
N ASN A 80 -5.65 2.54 3.51
CA ASN A 80 -5.12 3.59 4.40
C ASN A 80 -5.03 3.08 5.85
N ALA A 81 -5.99 2.27 6.30
CA ALA A 81 -5.94 1.64 7.61
C ALA A 81 -4.75 0.67 7.75
N TYR A 82 -4.22 0.14 6.65
CA TYR A 82 -3.13 -0.85 6.66
C TYR A 82 -1.74 -0.24 6.40
N LEU A 83 -1.68 0.77 5.55
CA LEU A 83 -0.45 1.36 5.02
C LEU A 83 -0.10 2.71 5.65
N GLY A 84 -1.05 3.35 6.33
CA GLY A 84 -0.99 4.78 6.64
C GLY A 84 -1.71 5.57 5.56
#